data_AF-A0A845WWS8-F1
#
_entry.id   AF-A0A845WWS8-F1
#
_cell.length_a   1.000
_cell.length_b   1.000
_cell.length_c   1.000
_cell.angle_alpha   90.00
_cell.angle_beta   90.00
_cell.angle_gamma   90.00
#
_symmetry.space_group_name_H-M   'P 1'
#
loop_
_entity.id
_entity.type
_entity.pdbx_description
1 polymer ?
#
loop_
_entity_poly.entity_id
_entity_poly.type
_entity_poly.pdbx_seq_one_letter_code
_entity_poly.pdbx_strand_id
1 'polypeptide(L)'
;MNILRSRWLTRLVQGISLGLISCWLLVSLAQHSLAIQIQDISDPRQTPGYWVTDMANILNPATEEQLNKQISQFEAQTTAEVVVVTVPDTTGYASPKAFTTELFNTWGIGKAETNNGVLFMVSLGDRRTEIETGIGSQAILTDAKVQAIVDNQVIPFFKAGDFNQGILAGTIAVMQGLNPNAAPAAPPVSTAPPVPAVPEPASSLTISNPHPGWLMLGILLLSLAGWSRWRAGCLSRQPKYISPQGRSQYSLSDQGVSNWLWLCGFFFSLSLGVLAGSWFFATLSTDALLAMLFFIVLASLILSLAIWHVLNGQLMQRFKAAYNQKTLPLVHCENCRDRIYPLDSKTVGLILSKPQQIAKRLGTTTYEAWHCPICVSEIASDQVYLVAKPEKRANFSECPTCQEFTVKDTKRVITEATYSHSGEGEKTRKCQCCDFKDKERYTIPRLERDDDDDRSSSSFSSNRSSRSSSSSRRRSSSSRRSSGGGRSRGGGGGGSW
;
A
#
# COMPACT_ATOMS: atom_id res chain seq x y z
N MET A 1 17.82 2.74 59.27
CA MET A 1 16.44 2.48 58.78
C MET A 1 16.14 2.98 57.37
N ASN A 2 16.88 3.94 56.80
CA ASN A 2 16.55 4.53 55.49
C ASN A 2 17.03 3.73 54.25
N ILE A 3 18.02 2.86 54.37
CA ILE A 3 18.59 2.11 53.22
C ILE A 3 17.72 0.90 52.83
N LEU A 4 16.94 0.34 53.75
CA LEU A 4 16.05 -0.79 53.47
C LEU A 4 14.76 -0.36 52.75
N ARG A 5 14.30 0.88 52.94
CA ARG A 5 13.12 1.44 52.24
C ARG A 5 13.40 1.72 50.75
N SER A 6 14.63 2.09 50.38
CA SER A 6 14.97 2.40 48.96
C SER A 6 15.02 1.15 48.07
N ARG A 7 15.46 0.00 48.61
CA ARG A 7 15.50 -1.27 47.88
C ARG A 7 14.12 -1.88 47.65
N TRP A 8 13.16 -1.59 48.53
CA TRP A 8 11.75 -1.98 48.36
C TRP A 8 11.04 -1.13 47.31
N LEU A 9 11.24 0.20 47.33
CA LEU A 9 10.67 1.09 46.32
C LEU A 9 11.19 0.80 44.92
N THR A 10 12.49 0.52 44.77
CA THR A 10 13.08 0.19 43.47
C THR A 10 12.55 -1.13 42.90
N ARG A 11 12.34 -2.16 43.73
CA ARG A 11 11.72 -3.43 43.30
C ARG A 11 10.24 -3.27 42.96
N LEU A 12 9.50 -2.42 43.69
CA LEU A 12 8.09 -2.13 43.39
C LEU A 12 7.93 -1.39 42.06
N VAL A 13 8.77 -0.37 41.81
CA VAL A 13 8.79 0.38 40.55
C VAL A 13 9.26 -0.50 39.38
N GLN A 14 10.23 -1.40 39.59
CA GLN A 14 10.64 -2.38 38.58
C GLN A 14 9.52 -3.39 38.25
N GLY A 15 8.77 -3.86 39.24
CA GLY A 15 7.62 -4.76 39.02
C GLY A 15 6.49 -4.09 38.25
N ILE A 16 6.14 -2.85 38.61
CA ILE A 16 5.09 -2.08 37.92
C ILE A 16 5.52 -1.75 36.49
N SER A 17 6.77 -1.35 36.27
CA SER A 17 7.27 -1.05 34.92
C SER A 17 7.33 -2.29 34.02
N LEU A 18 7.76 -3.45 34.53
CA LEU A 18 7.72 -4.71 33.77
C LEU A 18 6.28 -5.15 33.45
N GLY A 19 5.35 -4.97 34.39
CA GLY A 19 3.93 -5.23 34.17
C GLY A 19 3.32 -4.33 33.09
N LEU A 20 3.64 -3.04 33.12
CA LEU A 20 3.17 -2.07 32.11
C LEU A 20 3.78 -2.35 30.73
N ILE A 21 5.06 -2.71 30.64
CA ILE A 21 5.72 -3.09 29.38
C ILE A 21 5.10 -4.36 28.79
N SER A 22 4.83 -5.37 29.62
CA SER A 22 4.15 -6.61 29.21
C SER A 22 2.74 -6.33 28.69
N CYS A 23 1.97 -5.49 29.39
CA CYS A 23 0.63 -5.07 28.97
C CYS A 23 0.69 -4.31 27.62
N TRP A 24 1.67 -3.41 27.45
CA TRP A 24 1.85 -2.65 26.21
C TRP A 24 2.25 -3.54 25.02
N LEU A 25 3.11 -4.55 25.25
CA LEU A 25 3.46 -5.56 24.25
C LEU A 25 2.24 -6.40 23.85
N LEU A 26 1.43 -6.85 24.80
CA LEU A 26 0.21 -7.63 24.53
C LEU A 26 -0.83 -6.81 23.74
N VAL A 27 -0.99 -5.51 24.05
CA VAL A 27 -1.87 -4.61 23.30
C VAL A 27 -1.34 -4.32 21.89
N SER A 28 -0.01 -4.17 21.72
CA SER A 28 0.60 -3.92 20.41
C SER A 28 0.58 -5.14 19.49
N LEU A 29 0.71 -6.36 20.04
CA LEU A 29 0.53 -7.61 19.31
C LEU A 29 -0.93 -7.81 18.86
N ALA A 30 -1.92 -7.26 19.58
CA ALA A 30 -3.33 -7.31 19.19
C ALA A 30 -3.68 -6.40 17.98
N GLN A 31 -2.82 -5.44 17.61
CA GLN A 31 -3.12 -4.48 16.53
C GLN A 31 -2.82 -4.98 15.11
N HIS A 32 -2.25 -6.18 14.93
CA HIS A 32 -1.81 -6.69 13.62
C HIS A 32 -2.82 -7.63 12.94
N SER A 33 -4.08 -7.69 13.40
CA SER A 33 -5.10 -8.57 12.80
C SER A 33 -6.50 -7.93 12.79
N LEU A 34 -6.62 -6.72 12.25
CA LEU A 34 -7.93 -6.17 11.86
C LEU A 34 -8.08 -6.24 10.34
N ALA A 35 -8.04 -7.45 9.79
CA ALA A 35 -8.57 -7.68 8.45
C ALA A 35 -10.10 -7.59 8.56
N ILE A 36 -10.72 -6.62 7.87
CA ILE A 36 -12.18 -6.48 7.83
C ILE A 36 -12.76 -7.80 7.33
N GLN A 37 -13.59 -8.45 8.14
CA GLN A 37 -14.32 -9.62 7.69
C GLN A 37 -15.64 -9.18 7.07
N ILE A 38 -16.10 -9.87 6.03
CA ILE A 38 -17.41 -9.61 5.40
C ILE A 38 -18.56 -9.57 6.41
N GLN A 39 -18.48 -10.37 7.48
CA GLN A 39 -19.48 -10.40 8.56
C GLN A 39 -19.55 -9.12 9.40
N ASP A 40 -18.51 -8.28 9.37
CA ASP A 40 -18.43 -7.03 10.12
C ASP A 40 -19.04 -5.85 9.32
N ILE A 41 -19.33 -6.07 8.03
CA ILE A 41 -19.93 -5.09 7.15
C ILE A 41 -21.44 -5.23 7.25
N SER A 42 -22.10 -4.17 7.72
CA SER A 42 -23.56 -4.13 7.80
C SER A 42 -24.17 -4.02 6.41
N ASP A 43 -25.05 -4.96 6.06
CA ASP A 43 -25.86 -4.90 4.83
C ASP A 43 -26.88 -3.77 4.97
N PRO A 44 -26.81 -2.71 4.14
CA PRO A 44 -27.66 -1.54 4.29
C PRO A 44 -29.14 -1.85 4.07
N ARG A 45 -29.44 -2.90 3.30
CA ARG A 45 -30.82 -3.32 2.95
C ARG A 45 -31.59 -3.89 4.13
N GLN A 46 -30.92 -4.14 5.27
CA GLN A 46 -31.61 -4.48 6.52
C GLN A 46 -32.48 -3.31 7.04
N THR A 47 -32.18 -2.09 6.61
CA THR A 47 -32.99 -0.90 6.87
C THR A 47 -33.74 -0.51 5.59
N PRO A 48 -35.09 -0.49 5.58
CA PRO A 48 -35.85 -0.09 4.40
C PRO A 48 -35.44 1.29 3.89
N GLY A 49 -35.17 1.41 2.58
CA GLY A 49 -34.77 2.65 1.93
C GLY A 49 -33.26 2.96 1.96
N TYR A 50 -32.45 2.09 2.58
CA TYR A 50 -30.99 2.21 2.61
C TYR A 50 -30.32 1.20 1.68
N TRP A 51 -29.32 1.68 0.94
CA TRP A 51 -28.59 0.96 -0.11
C TRP A 51 -27.08 1.22 -0.08
N VAL A 52 -26.62 2.14 0.79
CA VAL A 52 -25.23 2.59 0.89
C VAL A 52 -24.65 2.23 2.26
N THR A 53 -23.46 1.64 2.27
CA THR A 53 -22.62 1.47 3.47
C THR A 53 -21.25 2.13 3.22
N ASP A 54 -20.96 3.26 3.87
CA ASP A 54 -19.68 3.98 3.76
C ASP A 54 -18.75 3.69 4.94
N MET A 55 -17.97 2.61 4.90
CA MET A 55 -16.99 2.31 5.96
C MET A 55 -15.68 3.07 5.79
N ALA A 56 -15.40 3.57 4.58
CA ALA A 56 -14.20 4.36 4.31
C ALA A 56 -14.36 5.84 4.70
N ASN A 57 -15.59 6.29 5.01
CA ASN A 57 -15.93 7.67 5.32
C ASN A 57 -15.47 8.64 4.21
N ILE A 58 -15.79 8.29 2.97
CA ILE A 58 -15.43 9.04 1.74
C ILE A 58 -16.63 9.73 1.08
N LEU A 59 -17.85 9.38 1.49
CA LEU A 59 -19.08 10.02 1.03
C LEU A 59 -19.52 11.08 2.03
N ASN A 60 -20.06 12.17 1.52
CA ASN A 60 -20.75 13.16 2.35
C ASN A 60 -22.22 12.75 2.54
N PRO A 61 -22.89 13.21 3.61
CA PRO A 61 -24.27 12.82 3.90
C PRO A 61 -25.27 13.13 2.78
N ALA A 62 -25.07 14.24 2.04
CA ALA A 62 -25.93 14.62 0.94
C ALA A 62 -25.86 13.62 -0.23
N THR A 63 -24.67 13.09 -0.51
CA THR A 63 -24.46 12.09 -1.57
C THR A 63 -25.05 10.74 -1.17
N GLU A 64 -24.89 10.33 0.10
CA GLU A 64 -25.53 9.11 0.60
C GLU A 64 -27.06 9.19 0.52
N GLU A 65 -27.65 10.31 0.94
CA GLU A 65 -29.09 10.54 0.83
C GLU A 65 -29.56 10.48 -0.63
N GLN A 66 -28.81 11.12 -1.53
CA GLN A 66 -29.11 11.10 -2.96
C GLN A 66 -29.05 9.69 -3.54
N LEU A 67 -28.01 8.92 -3.23
CA LEU A 67 -27.85 7.53 -3.66
C LEU A 67 -29.01 6.66 -3.14
N ASN A 68 -29.29 6.71 -1.83
CA ASN A 68 -30.36 5.95 -1.21
C ASN A 68 -31.73 6.25 -1.85
N LYS A 69 -32.00 7.53 -2.13
CA LYS A 69 -33.24 7.97 -2.79
C LYS A 69 -33.34 7.45 -4.23
N GLN A 70 -32.29 7.63 -5.04
CA GLN A 70 -32.33 7.22 -6.44
C GLN A 70 -32.41 5.70 -6.59
N ILE A 71 -31.63 4.96 -5.79
CA ILE A 71 -31.67 3.49 -5.80
C ILE A 71 -33.04 2.98 -5.33
N SER A 72 -33.62 3.56 -4.28
CA SER A 72 -34.97 3.16 -3.82
C SER A 72 -36.04 3.38 -4.90
N GLN A 73 -35.97 4.49 -5.63
CA GLN A 73 -36.88 4.76 -6.74
C GLN A 73 -36.68 3.77 -7.89
N PHE A 74 -35.43 3.42 -8.19
CA PHE A 74 -35.09 2.47 -9.24
C PHE A 74 -35.54 1.05 -8.90
N GLU A 75 -35.32 0.59 -7.66
CA GLU A 75 -35.76 -0.73 -7.22
C GLU A 75 -37.28 -0.85 -7.25
N ALA A 76 -38.01 0.19 -6.82
CA ALA A 76 -39.47 0.23 -6.90
C ALA A 76 -40.01 0.13 -8.34
N GLN A 77 -39.26 0.60 -9.33
CA GLN A 77 -39.67 0.58 -10.75
C GLN A 77 -39.26 -0.69 -11.48
N THR A 78 -38.12 -1.29 -11.13
CA THR A 78 -37.47 -2.35 -11.93
C THR A 78 -37.28 -3.65 -11.18
N THR A 79 -37.48 -3.66 -9.86
CA THR A 79 -37.15 -4.75 -8.92
C THR A 79 -35.66 -5.09 -8.81
N ALA A 80 -34.79 -4.41 -9.56
CA ALA A 80 -33.35 -4.63 -9.53
C ALA A 80 -32.72 -3.96 -8.31
N GLU A 81 -31.79 -4.65 -7.66
CA GLU A 81 -31.14 -4.19 -6.44
C GLU A 81 -29.74 -3.68 -6.77
N VAL A 82 -29.47 -2.41 -6.52
CA VAL A 82 -28.14 -1.81 -6.63
C VAL A 82 -27.65 -1.44 -5.24
N VAL A 83 -26.48 -1.91 -4.84
CA VAL A 83 -25.91 -1.66 -3.51
C VAL A 83 -24.55 -0.98 -3.67
N VAL A 84 -24.27 0.03 -2.85
CA VAL A 84 -22.99 0.75 -2.84
C VAL A 84 -22.27 0.49 -1.52
N VAL A 85 -21.01 0.09 -1.59
CA VAL A 85 -20.18 -0.18 -0.41
C VAL A 85 -18.82 0.48 -0.59
N THR A 86 -18.38 1.21 0.42
CA THR A 86 -16.99 1.67 0.51
C THR A 86 -16.32 0.97 1.68
N VAL A 87 -15.06 0.56 1.50
CA VAL A 87 -14.24 -0.05 2.56
C VAL A 87 -12.86 0.59 2.61
N PRO A 88 -12.23 0.68 3.80
CA PRO A 88 -10.86 1.15 3.95
C PRO A 88 -9.86 0.34 3.12
N ASP A 89 -9.95 -0.99 3.14
CA ASP A 89 -9.14 -1.91 2.32
C ASP A 89 -9.79 -3.31 2.28
N THR A 90 -9.24 -4.23 1.47
CA THR A 90 -9.69 -5.63 1.35
C THR A 90 -8.65 -6.65 1.83
N THR A 91 -7.78 -6.25 2.78
CA THR A 91 -6.70 -7.10 3.29
C THR A 91 -7.26 -8.40 3.87
N GLY A 92 -6.65 -9.54 3.53
CA GLY A 92 -7.08 -10.86 3.99
C GLY A 92 -7.84 -11.67 2.93
N TYR A 93 -8.19 -11.04 1.80
CA TYR A 93 -8.80 -11.69 0.64
C TYR A 93 -7.80 -11.82 -0.52
N ALA A 94 -8.08 -12.72 -1.47
CA ALA A 94 -7.18 -12.97 -2.61
C ALA A 94 -7.04 -11.76 -3.55
N SER A 95 -8.09 -10.94 -3.66
CA SER A 95 -8.12 -9.67 -4.40
C SER A 95 -9.38 -8.86 -4.03
N PRO A 96 -9.43 -7.55 -4.35
CA PRO A 96 -10.66 -6.77 -4.20
C PRO A 96 -11.85 -7.37 -4.94
N LYS A 97 -11.63 -7.94 -6.14
CA LYS A 97 -12.65 -8.68 -6.89
C LYS A 97 -13.20 -9.88 -6.10
N ALA A 98 -12.29 -10.71 -5.56
CA ALA A 98 -12.70 -11.88 -4.78
C ALA A 98 -13.52 -11.48 -3.54
N PHE A 99 -13.10 -10.41 -2.85
CA PHE A 99 -13.85 -9.83 -1.75
C PHE A 99 -15.25 -9.35 -2.17
N THR A 100 -15.36 -8.60 -3.27
CA THR A 100 -16.66 -8.11 -3.78
C THR A 100 -17.59 -9.25 -4.18
N THR A 101 -17.08 -10.28 -4.87
CA THR A 101 -17.88 -11.45 -5.24
C THR A 101 -18.36 -12.23 -4.01
N GLU A 102 -17.51 -12.38 -2.98
CA GLU A 102 -17.88 -13.05 -1.74
C GLU A 102 -18.91 -12.23 -0.94
N LEU A 103 -18.74 -10.91 -0.85
CA LEU A 103 -19.68 -9.99 -0.21
C LEU A 103 -21.05 -10.05 -0.90
N PHE A 104 -21.07 -9.95 -2.25
CA PHE A 104 -22.27 -10.05 -3.06
C PHE A 104 -23.06 -11.32 -2.75
N ASN A 105 -22.37 -12.47 -2.77
CA ASN A 105 -23.00 -13.78 -2.56
C ASN A 105 -23.41 -14.00 -1.09
N THR A 106 -22.67 -13.44 -0.13
CA THR A 106 -23.01 -13.51 1.30
C THR A 106 -24.29 -12.74 1.59
N TRP A 107 -24.44 -11.57 1.00
CA TRP A 107 -25.63 -10.73 1.13
C TRP A 107 -26.77 -11.20 0.21
N GLY A 108 -26.48 -11.98 -0.83
CA GLY A 108 -27.47 -12.43 -1.79
C GLY A 108 -28.12 -11.25 -2.50
N ILE A 109 -27.30 -10.40 -3.13
CA ILE A 109 -27.77 -9.16 -3.76
C ILE A 109 -28.58 -9.48 -5.01
N GLY A 110 -29.79 -8.92 -5.10
CA GLY A 110 -30.78 -9.21 -6.15
C GLY A 110 -31.85 -10.21 -5.70
N LYS A 111 -32.94 -10.31 -6.46
CA LYS A 111 -34.02 -11.28 -6.19
C LYS A 111 -33.58 -12.69 -6.60
N ALA A 112 -33.96 -13.71 -5.84
CA ALA A 112 -33.56 -15.10 -6.10
C ALA A 112 -33.94 -15.60 -7.50
N GLU A 113 -35.13 -15.22 -7.99
CA GLU A 113 -35.67 -15.69 -9.26
C GLU A 113 -34.98 -15.03 -10.46
N THR A 114 -34.70 -13.73 -10.36
CA THR A 114 -34.21 -12.94 -11.49
C THR A 114 -32.71 -12.68 -11.44
N ASN A 115 -32.06 -12.85 -10.28
CA ASN A 115 -30.62 -12.58 -10.08
C ASN A 115 -30.21 -11.19 -10.62
N ASN A 116 -31.06 -10.20 -10.40
CA ASN A 116 -30.99 -8.83 -10.92
C ASN A 116 -30.27 -7.86 -9.98
N GLY A 117 -29.28 -8.35 -9.21
CA GLY A 117 -28.50 -7.56 -8.28
C GLY A 117 -27.26 -6.95 -8.91
N VAL A 118 -26.79 -5.82 -8.38
CA VAL A 118 -25.48 -5.21 -8.66
C VAL A 118 -24.88 -4.65 -7.38
N LEU A 119 -23.59 -4.90 -7.16
CA LEU A 119 -22.80 -4.33 -6.06
C LEU A 119 -21.71 -3.44 -6.63
N PHE A 120 -21.71 -2.16 -6.27
CA PHE A 120 -20.63 -1.22 -6.56
C PHE A 120 -19.79 -1.07 -5.29
N MET A 121 -18.58 -1.63 -5.31
CA MET A 121 -17.62 -1.62 -4.21
C MET A 121 -16.44 -0.70 -4.51
N VAL A 122 -16.05 0.11 -3.52
CA VAL A 122 -14.85 0.98 -3.57
C VAL A 122 -13.94 0.63 -2.40
N SER A 123 -12.70 0.23 -2.70
CA SER A 123 -11.64 0.02 -1.70
C SER A 123 -10.64 1.17 -1.77
N LEU A 124 -10.59 2.00 -0.73
CA LEU A 124 -9.78 3.22 -0.70
C LEU A 124 -8.28 2.91 -0.64
N GLY A 125 -7.88 1.99 0.24
CA GLY A 125 -6.50 1.60 0.48
C GLY A 125 -5.91 0.81 -0.68
N ASP A 126 -6.73 -0.01 -1.35
CA ASP A 126 -6.31 -0.72 -2.57
C ASP A 126 -6.33 0.17 -3.82
N ARG A 127 -6.90 1.39 -3.71
CA ARG A 127 -7.21 2.28 -4.83
C ARG A 127 -7.86 1.54 -5.98
N ARG A 128 -8.88 0.74 -5.65
CA ARG A 128 -9.55 -0.15 -6.58
C ARG A 128 -11.05 -0.16 -6.37
N THR A 129 -11.78 -0.21 -7.47
CA THR A 129 -13.24 -0.34 -7.49
C THR A 129 -13.64 -1.56 -8.28
N GLU A 130 -14.71 -2.20 -7.86
CA GLU A 130 -15.32 -3.36 -8.51
C GLU A 130 -16.82 -3.15 -8.56
N ILE A 131 -17.41 -3.38 -9.73
CA ILE A 131 -18.84 -3.50 -9.92
C ILE A 131 -19.12 -4.96 -10.25
N GLU A 132 -19.86 -5.63 -9.37
CA GLU A 132 -20.20 -7.04 -9.45
C GLU A 132 -21.68 -7.17 -9.84
N THR A 133 -21.97 -7.91 -10.90
CA THR A 133 -23.33 -8.11 -11.41
C THR A 133 -23.83 -9.52 -11.16
N GLY A 134 -25.07 -9.66 -10.71
CA GLY A 134 -25.76 -10.95 -10.66
C GLY A 134 -25.96 -11.55 -12.05
N ILE A 135 -26.17 -12.87 -12.10
CA ILE A 135 -26.28 -13.63 -13.36
C ILE A 135 -27.35 -13.06 -14.30
N GLY A 136 -28.50 -12.60 -13.76
CA GLY A 136 -29.58 -12.03 -14.57
C GLY A 136 -29.29 -10.61 -15.03
N SER A 137 -28.62 -9.81 -14.19
CA SER A 137 -28.16 -8.47 -14.56
C SER A 137 -27.17 -8.52 -15.72
N GLN A 138 -26.30 -9.53 -15.78
CA GLN A 138 -25.25 -9.67 -16.80
C GLN A 138 -25.81 -9.77 -18.24
N ALA A 139 -27.04 -10.25 -18.41
CA ALA A 139 -27.69 -10.34 -19.72
C ALA A 139 -28.03 -8.96 -20.31
N ILE A 140 -28.24 -7.95 -19.47
CA ILE A 140 -28.62 -6.59 -19.87
C ILE A 140 -27.40 -5.65 -19.76
N LEU A 141 -26.73 -5.74 -18.62
CA LEU A 141 -25.53 -5.01 -18.25
C LEU A 141 -24.31 -5.96 -18.30
N THR A 142 -23.85 -6.23 -19.52
CA THR A 142 -22.68 -7.09 -19.80
C THR A 142 -21.39 -6.54 -19.17
N ASP A 143 -20.42 -7.41 -18.88
CA ASP A 143 -19.11 -7.04 -18.32
C ASP A 143 -18.43 -5.90 -19.09
N ALA A 144 -18.49 -5.90 -20.42
CA ALA A 144 -17.93 -4.82 -21.25
C ALA A 144 -18.60 -3.46 -21.00
N LYS A 145 -19.93 -3.42 -20.83
CA LYS A 145 -20.67 -2.20 -20.47
C LYS A 145 -20.30 -1.73 -19.06
N VAL A 146 -20.19 -2.66 -18.11
CA VAL A 146 -19.76 -2.34 -16.75
C VAL A 146 -18.35 -1.74 -16.76
N GLN A 147 -17.42 -2.36 -17.49
CA GLN A 147 -16.05 -1.86 -17.62
C GLN A 147 -16.04 -0.45 -18.25
N ALA A 148 -16.85 -0.21 -19.28
CA ALA A 148 -16.98 1.11 -19.88
C ALA A 148 -17.55 2.16 -18.89
N ILE A 149 -18.47 1.78 -18.00
CA ILE A 149 -18.95 2.66 -16.93
C ILE A 149 -17.81 2.99 -15.97
N VAL A 150 -17.06 1.98 -15.52
CA VAL A 150 -15.92 2.19 -14.62
C VAL A 150 -14.90 3.14 -15.24
N ASP A 151 -14.47 2.86 -16.48
CA ASP A 151 -13.39 3.59 -17.14
C ASP A 151 -13.79 5.05 -17.48
N ASN A 152 -15.05 5.28 -17.86
CA ASN A 152 -15.50 6.58 -18.36
C ASN A 152 -16.23 7.44 -17.31
N GLN A 153 -16.92 6.83 -16.34
CA GLN A 153 -17.78 7.54 -15.38
C GLN A 153 -17.26 7.50 -13.95
N VAL A 154 -16.36 6.56 -13.60
CA VAL A 154 -15.89 6.38 -12.22
C VAL A 154 -14.43 6.82 -12.07
N ILE A 155 -13.52 6.17 -12.81
CA ILE A 155 -12.07 6.37 -12.66
C ILE A 155 -11.61 7.82 -12.87
N PRO A 156 -12.15 8.61 -13.82
CA PRO A 156 -11.74 10.00 -14.00
C PRO A 156 -11.98 10.86 -12.75
N PHE A 157 -13.13 10.69 -12.08
CA PHE A 157 -13.44 11.41 -10.84
C PHE A 157 -12.57 10.94 -9.67
N PHE A 158 -12.31 9.64 -9.57
CA PHE A 158 -11.45 9.10 -8.51
C PHE A 158 -10.01 9.58 -8.63
N LYS A 159 -9.49 9.70 -9.86
CA LYS A 159 -8.18 10.32 -10.13
C LYS A 159 -8.13 11.80 -9.73
N ALA A 160 -9.26 12.50 -9.82
CA ALA A 160 -9.41 13.88 -9.35
C ALA A 160 -9.67 14.00 -7.83
N GLY A 161 -9.83 12.87 -7.12
CA GLY A 161 -10.16 12.85 -5.69
C GLY A 161 -11.64 13.09 -5.37
N ASP A 162 -12.51 13.15 -6.37
CA ASP A 162 -13.95 13.38 -6.21
C ASP A 162 -14.72 12.05 -6.13
N PHE A 163 -14.64 11.39 -4.98
CA PHE A 163 -15.32 10.11 -4.75
C PHE A 163 -16.84 10.23 -4.76
N ASN A 164 -17.38 11.37 -4.32
CA ASN A 164 -18.82 11.62 -4.27
C ASN A 164 -19.41 11.61 -5.69
N GLN A 165 -18.83 12.39 -6.61
CA GLN A 165 -19.30 12.41 -8.00
C GLN A 165 -19.03 11.09 -8.72
N GLY A 166 -17.87 10.46 -8.51
CA GLY A 166 -17.55 9.19 -9.17
C GLY A 166 -18.51 8.04 -8.79
N ILE A 167 -18.84 7.91 -7.51
CA ILE A 167 -19.77 6.88 -7.02
C ILE A 167 -21.20 7.18 -7.50
N LEU A 168 -21.62 8.44 -7.43
CA LEU A 168 -22.94 8.86 -7.89
C LEU A 168 -23.12 8.64 -9.40
N ALA A 169 -22.19 9.13 -10.22
CA ALA A 169 -22.22 8.99 -11.67
C ALA A 169 -22.18 7.52 -12.10
N GLY A 170 -21.30 6.71 -11.49
CA GLY A 170 -21.23 5.28 -11.76
C GLY A 170 -22.52 4.54 -11.39
N THR A 171 -23.13 4.86 -10.24
CA THR A 171 -24.40 4.25 -9.81
C THR A 171 -25.53 4.60 -10.77
N ILE A 172 -25.63 5.86 -11.20
CA ILE A 172 -26.61 6.32 -12.19
C ILE A 172 -26.42 5.58 -13.52
N ALA A 173 -25.18 5.46 -14.01
CA ALA A 173 -24.89 4.79 -15.26
C ALA A 173 -25.21 3.28 -15.20
N VAL A 174 -24.98 2.63 -14.05
CA VAL A 174 -25.41 1.24 -13.80
C VAL A 174 -26.93 1.11 -13.88
N MET A 175 -27.68 1.98 -13.17
CA MET A 175 -29.16 1.96 -13.21
C MET A 175 -29.70 2.19 -14.62
N GLN A 176 -29.10 3.10 -15.39
CA GLN A 176 -29.45 3.32 -16.79
C GLN A 176 -29.19 2.09 -17.65
N GLY A 177 -28.02 1.46 -17.50
CA GLY A 177 -27.66 0.27 -18.26
C GLY A 177 -28.50 -0.97 -17.93
N LEU A 178 -29.11 -1.02 -16.74
CA LEU A 178 -30.06 -2.06 -16.34
C LEU A 178 -31.50 -1.78 -16.81
N ASN A 179 -31.83 -0.55 -17.23
CA ASN A 179 -33.18 -0.20 -17.64
C ASN A 179 -33.40 -0.53 -19.14
N PRO A 180 -34.26 -1.52 -19.47
CA PRO A 180 -34.50 -1.91 -20.87
C PRO A 180 -35.22 -0.83 -21.70
N ASN A 181 -35.77 0.21 -21.07
CA ASN A 181 -36.44 1.34 -21.73
C ASN A 181 -35.57 2.61 -21.79
N ALA A 182 -34.31 2.55 -21.36
CA ALA A 182 -33.42 3.69 -21.43
C ALA A 182 -32.95 3.92 -22.89
N ALA A 183 -33.37 5.04 -23.47
CA ALA A 183 -32.73 5.58 -24.66
C ALA A 183 -31.22 5.78 -24.37
N PRO A 184 -30.31 5.60 -25.35
CA PRO A 184 -28.88 5.80 -25.13
C PRO A 184 -28.66 7.23 -24.65
N ALA A 185 -28.18 7.37 -23.42
CA ALA A 185 -27.75 8.65 -22.90
C ALA A 185 -26.57 9.13 -23.77
N ALA A 186 -26.76 10.28 -24.42
CA ALA A 186 -25.64 11.05 -24.95
C ALA A 186 -24.60 11.23 -23.83
N PRO A 187 -23.29 11.18 -24.14
CA PRO A 187 -22.27 11.38 -23.13
C PRO A 187 -22.53 12.71 -22.41
N PRO A 188 -22.35 12.81 -21.09
CA PRO A 188 -22.33 14.12 -20.45
C PRO A 188 -21.19 14.90 -21.10
N VAL A 189 -21.57 15.87 -21.92
CA VAL A 189 -20.67 16.86 -22.48
C VAL A 189 -19.97 17.50 -21.30
N SER A 190 -18.64 17.50 -21.37
CA SER A 190 -17.79 18.35 -20.56
C SER A 190 -18.21 19.81 -20.76
N THR A 191 -19.08 20.30 -19.89
CA THR A 191 -19.15 21.70 -19.55
C THR A 191 -18.98 21.78 -18.05
N ALA A 192 -17.79 22.21 -17.64
CA ALA A 192 -17.58 22.75 -16.30
C ALA A 192 -18.73 23.73 -15.98
N PRO A 193 -19.41 23.61 -14.83
CA PRO A 193 -20.43 24.58 -14.48
C PRO A 193 -19.75 25.93 -14.16
N PRO A 194 -20.27 27.05 -14.68
CA PRO A 194 -19.94 28.36 -14.14
C PRO A 194 -20.56 28.46 -12.75
N VAL A 195 -19.77 28.97 -11.80
CA VAL A 195 -20.16 29.25 -10.42
C VAL A 195 -21.41 30.15 -10.40
N PRO A 196 -22.55 29.74 -9.82
CA PRO A 196 -23.62 30.66 -9.50
C PRO A 196 -23.33 31.36 -8.17
N ALA A 197 -23.53 32.67 -8.16
CA ALA A 197 -23.50 33.51 -6.96
C ALA A 197 -24.59 33.07 -5.96
N VAL A 198 -24.20 32.92 -4.69
CA VAL A 198 -25.10 32.69 -3.56
C VAL A 198 -25.56 34.05 -3.02
N PRO A 199 -26.88 34.32 -2.84
CA PRO A 199 -27.37 35.47 -2.09
C PRO A 199 -27.29 35.22 -0.57
N GLU A 200 -27.17 36.32 0.19
CA GLU A 200 -26.98 36.41 1.64
C GLU A 200 -27.95 35.58 2.51
N PRO A 201 -27.54 35.16 3.73
CA PRO A 201 -28.35 34.31 4.59
C PRO A 201 -29.32 35.09 5.47
N ALA A 202 -30.59 34.66 5.50
CA ALA A 202 -31.52 34.98 6.58
C ALA A 202 -31.37 33.97 7.74
N SER A 203 -30.82 34.47 8.83
CA SER A 203 -31.06 34.14 10.25
C SER A 203 -31.39 32.70 10.72
N SER A 204 -30.57 32.32 11.72
CA SER A 204 -30.83 31.52 12.92
C SER A 204 -30.62 30.01 12.84
N LEU A 205 -29.56 29.55 13.53
CA LEU A 205 -29.69 28.81 14.80
C LEU A 205 -28.33 28.76 15.50
N THR A 206 -28.31 29.26 16.73
CA THR A 206 -27.22 29.19 17.69
C THR A 206 -26.90 27.74 18.07
N ILE A 207 -25.66 27.31 17.81
CA ILE A 207 -25.04 26.15 18.48
C ILE A 207 -23.75 26.66 19.13
N SER A 208 -23.72 26.64 20.46
CA SER A 208 -22.55 26.92 21.28
C SER A 208 -21.50 25.82 21.09
N ASN A 209 -20.41 26.12 20.38
CA ASN A 209 -19.24 25.26 20.30
C ASN A 209 -18.16 25.64 21.34
N PRO A 210 -17.42 24.68 21.88
CA PRO A 210 -16.41 24.91 22.93
C PRO A 210 -15.19 25.65 22.37
N HIS A 211 -14.57 26.48 23.23
CA HIS A 211 -13.44 27.35 22.90
C HIS A 211 -12.27 26.64 22.16
N PRO A 212 -11.70 27.25 21.10
CA PRO A 212 -10.59 26.71 20.30
C PRO A 212 -9.24 26.57 21.04
N GLY A 213 -9.16 27.00 22.30
CA GLY A 213 -7.93 26.92 23.11
C GLY A 213 -7.49 25.49 23.44
N TRP A 214 -8.44 24.54 23.58
CA TRP A 214 -8.12 23.16 23.97
C TRP A 214 -7.50 22.34 22.84
N LEU A 215 -7.87 22.62 21.58
CA LEU A 215 -7.27 21.99 20.40
C LEU A 215 -5.79 22.36 20.26
N MET A 216 -5.44 23.62 20.56
CA MET A 216 -4.05 24.08 20.51
C MET A 216 -3.17 23.49 21.62
N LEU A 217 -3.72 23.31 22.83
CA LEU A 217 -3.02 22.65 23.94
C LEU A 217 -2.77 21.14 23.65
N GLY A 218 -3.73 20.47 23.01
CA GLY A 218 -3.60 19.07 22.60
C GLY A 218 -2.47 18.84 21.59
N ILE A 219 -2.35 19.73 20.58
CA ILE A 219 -1.28 19.66 19.58
C ILE A 219 0.10 19.90 20.22
N LEU A 220 0.21 20.87 21.16
CA LEU A 220 1.45 21.15 21.88
C LEU A 220 1.91 19.94 22.73
N LEU A 221 0.99 19.31 23.47
CA LEU A 221 1.31 18.14 24.30
C LEU A 221 1.70 16.91 23.48
N LEU A 222 1.06 16.69 22.32
CA LEU A 222 1.44 15.64 21.38
C LEU A 222 2.84 15.85 20.80
N SER A 223 3.23 17.10 20.52
CA SER A 223 4.58 17.42 20.03
C SER A 223 5.67 17.18 21.10
N LEU A 224 5.40 17.49 22.37
CA LEU A 224 6.31 17.24 23.50
C LEU A 224 6.42 15.73 23.83
N ALA A 225 5.32 14.98 23.71
CA ALA A 225 5.32 13.52 23.83
C ALA A 225 6.09 12.84 22.67
N GLY A 226 6.00 13.39 21.45
CA GLY A 226 6.83 12.97 20.33
C GLY A 226 8.33 13.16 20.59
N TRP A 227 8.71 14.28 21.21
CA TRP A 227 10.10 14.58 21.58
C TRP A 227 10.66 13.61 22.63
N SER A 228 9.89 13.28 23.66
CA SER A 228 10.33 12.35 24.71
C SER A 228 10.53 10.92 24.16
N ARG A 229 9.68 10.51 23.22
CA ARG A 229 9.77 9.21 22.52
C ARG A 229 10.94 9.16 21.53
N TRP A 230 11.25 10.28 20.85
CA TRP A 230 12.46 10.43 20.03
C TRP A 230 13.75 10.28 20.86
N ARG A 231 13.82 10.88 22.05
CA ARG A 231 14.97 10.76 22.95
C ARG A 231 15.17 9.33 23.46
N ALA A 232 14.09 8.58 23.70
CA ALA A 232 14.16 7.20 24.15
C ALA A 232 14.62 6.22 23.04
N GLY A 233 14.16 6.43 21.80
CA GLY A 233 14.50 5.56 20.66
C GLY A 233 15.96 5.63 20.21
N CYS A 234 16.65 6.75 20.42
CA CYS A 234 18.07 6.88 20.10
C CYS A 234 19.00 6.09 21.05
N LEU A 235 18.54 5.67 22.24
CA LEU A 235 19.39 5.06 23.26
C LEU A 235 19.27 3.52 23.40
N SER A 236 18.31 2.85 22.74
CA SER A 236 18.20 1.39 22.82
C SER A 236 18.62 0.70 21.52
N ARG A 237 19.92 0.48 21.34
CA ARG A 237 20.43 -0.43 20.29
C ARG A 237 21.02 -1.67 20.96
N GLN A 238 20.39 -2.81 20.76
CA GLN A 238 20.93 -4.11 21.17
C GLN A 238 22.13 -4.49 20.29
N PRO A 239 23.19 -5.11 20.83
CA PRO A 239 24.31 -5.60 20.03
C PRO A 239 23.85 -6.73 19.11
N LYS A 240 24.33 -6.73 17.86
CA LYS A 240 24.07 -7.79 16.88
C LYS A 240 25.33 -8.63 16.70
N TYR A 241 25.22 -9.94 16.86
CA TYR A 241 26.31 -10.90 16.66
C TYR A 241 26.23 -11.48 15.23
N ILE A 242 27.38 -11.70 14.58
CA ILE A 242 27.48 -12.30 13.24
C ILE A 242 28.38 -13.54 13.36
N SER A 243 28.02 -14.64 12.69
CA SER A 243 28.82 -15.86 12.60
C SER A 243 29.62 -15.92 11.27
N PRO A 244 30.83 -16.53 11.25
CA PRO A 244 31.67 -16.57 10.03
C PRO A 244 31.06 -17.38 8.89
N GLN A 245 30.14 -18.29 9.20
CA GLN A 245 29.55 -19.26 8.26
C GLN A 245 28.15 -18.86 7.79
N GLY A 246 27.61 -17.73 8.27
CA GLY A 246 26.23 -17.32 8.04
C GLY A 246 26.05 -16.42 6.82
N ARG A 247 25.52 -16.96 5.71
CA ARG A 247 24.95 -16.19 4.59
C ARG A 247 23.75 -15.37 5.11
N SER A 248 24.00 -14.22 5.72
CA SER A 248 22.92 -13.37 6.24
C SER A 248 22.39 -12.48 5.11
N GLN A 249 21.20 -12.82 4.61
CA GLN A 249 20.44 -11.93 3.75
C GLN A 249 19.91 -10.78 4.60
N TYR A 250 20.30 -9.54 4.30
CA TYR A 250 19.72 -8.35 4.92
C TYR A 250 18.62 -7.82 4.00
N SER A 251 17.36 -7.80 4.47
CA SER A 251 16.42 -6.78 4.01
C SER A 251 16.76 -5.50 4.77
N LEU A 252 17.24 -4.48 4.08
CA LEU A 252 17.30 -3.13 4.61
C LEU A 252 15.86 -2.66 4.85
N SER A 253 15.34 -2.85 6.07
CA SER A 253 14.17 -2.09 6.50
C SER A 253 14.65 -0.68 6.82
N ASP A 254 14.15 0.25 6.01
CA ASP A 254 14.30 1.69 6.15
C ASP A 254 13.97 2.16 7.57
N GLN A 255 15.00 2.32 8.40
CA GLN A 255 14.90 3.09 9.67
C GLN A 255 15.54 4.48 9.55
N GLY A 256 16.03 4.86 8.37
CA GLY A 256 16.58 6.19 8.11
C GLY A 256 15.54 7.23 7.68
N VAL A 257 14.43 6.79 7.08
CA VAL A 257 13.45 7.69 6.42
C VAL A 257 12.41 8.24 7.41
N SER A 258 12.09 7.51 8.49
CA SER A 258 11.06 7.94 9.44
C SER A 258 11.46 9.19 10.22
N ASN A 259 12.75 9.34 10.58
CA ASN A 259 13.23 10.50 11.35
C ASN A 259 13.14 11.84 10.60
N TRP A 260 13.10 11.82 9.26
CA TRP A 260 12.99 13.02 8.45
C TRP A 260 11.55 13.52 8.31
N LEU A 261 10.58 12.60 8.23
CA LEU A 261 9.15 12.94 8.12
C LEU A 261 8.65 13.71 9.36
N TRP A 262 9.17 13.38 10.55
CA TRP A 262 8.81 14.08 11.79
C TRP A 262 9.41 15.49 11.89
N LEU A 263 10.64 15.69 11.41
CA LEU A 263 11.27 17.02 11.32
C LEU A 263 10.55 17.91 10.31
N CYS A 264 10.19 17.37 9.14
CA CYS A 264 9.38 18.07 8.15
C CYS A 264 7.99 18.42 8.72
N GLY A 265 7.35 17.51 9.47
CA GLY A 265 6.08 17.77 10.13
C GLY A 265 6.13 18.90 11.17
N PHE A 266 7.23 19.00 11.94
CA PHE A 266 7.43 20.08 12.91
C PHE A 266 7.51 21.45 12.23
N PHE A 267 8.35 21.60 11.20
CA PHE A 267 8.48 22.86 10.46
C PHE A 267 7.21 23.20 9.67
N PHE A 268 6.51 22.20 9.14
CA PHE A 268 5.22 22.39 8.47
C PHE A 268 4.17 22.94 9.44
N SER A 269 4.09 22.39 10.66
CA SER A 269 3.17 22.86 11.69
C SER A 269 3.47 24.29 12.16
N LEU A 270 4.75 24.67 12.26
CA LEU A 270 5.16 26.03 12.58
C LEU A 270 4.75 27.02 11.47
N SER A 271 4.89 26.61 10.20
CA SER A 271 4.50 27.43 9.04
C SER A 271 2.99 27.65 8.95
N LEU A 272 2.19 26.63 9.24
CA LEU A 272 0.72 26.72 9.34
C LEU A 272 0.29 27.66 10.46
N GLY A 273 0.99 27.65 11.60
CA GLY A 273 0.72 28.57 12.71
C GLY A 273 0.95 30.03 12.34
N VAL A 274 1.98 30.33 11.55
CA VAL A 274 2.26 31.68 11.07
C VAL A 274 1.20 32.13 10.05
N LEU A 275 0.80 31.25 9.12
CA LEU A 275 -0.25 31.53 8.14
C LEU A 275 -1.62 31.75 8.79
N ALA A 276 -1.96 30.97 9.81
CA ALA A 276 -3.20 31.14 10.57
C ALA A 276 -3.21 32.44 11.38
N GLY A 277 -2.06 32.85 11.94
CA GLY A 277 -1.90 34.14 12.61
C GLY A 277 -2.08 35.33 11.66
N SER A 278 -1.60 35.21 10.41
CA SER A 278 -1.81 36.24 9.39
C SER A 278 -3.27 36.40 8.97
N TRP A 279 -4.06 35.32 8.98
CA TRP A 279 -5.49 35.37 8.68
C TRP A 279 -6.29 36.11 9.77
N PHE A 280 -5.83 36.06 11.03
CA PHE A 280 -6.47 36.76 12.15
C PHE A 280 -6.28 38.29 12.12
N PHE A 281 -5.20 38.79 11.50
CA PHE A 281 -4.92 40.22 11.35
C PHE A 281 -5.54 40.84 10.08
N ALA A 282 -6.16 40.05 9.21
CA ALA A 282 -6.74 40.50 7.94
C ALA A 282 -8.06 41.29 8.08
N THR A 283 -8.49 41.65 9.29
CA THR A 283 -9.73 42.41 9.54
C THR A 283 -9.51 43.91 9.84
N LEU A 284 -8.30 44.44 9.66
CA LEU A 284 -7.99 45.86 9.89
C LEU A 284 -7.25 46.50 8.69
N SER A 285 -8.05 46.91 7.71
CA SER A 285 -7.86 47.95 6.67
C SER A 285 -6.43 48.34 6.21
N THR A 286 -6.10 47.98 4.96
CA THR A 286 -5.53 48.81 3.85
C THR A 286 -4.82 47.87 2.85
N ASP A 287 -5.30 47.82 1.60
CA ASP A 287 -4.90 46.79 0.61
C ASP A 287 -3.42 46.85 0.19
N ALA A 288 -2.76 48.01 0.33
CA ALA A 288 -1.38 48.19 -0.09
C ALA A 288 -0.34 47.62 0.90
N LEU A 289 -0.60 47.72 2.21
CA LEU A 289 0.33 47.20 3.24
C LEU A 289 0.25 45.68 3.33
N LEU A 290 -0.94 45.09 3.10
CA LEU A 290 -1.13 43.65 3.07
C LEU A 290 -0.36 42.98 1.92
N ALA A 291 -0.38 43.58 0.72
CA ALA A 291 0.42 43.09 -0.40
C ALA A 291 1.92 43.17 -0.09
N MET A 292 2.39 44.28 0.48
CA MET A 292 3.81 44.44 0.83
C MET A 292 4.25 43.44 1.89
N LEU A 293 3.44 43.22 2.94
CA LEU A 293 3.71 42.22 3.97
C LEU A 293 3.68 40.79 3.41
N PHE A 294 2.77 40.47 2.49
CA PHE A 294 2.73 39.18 1.81
C PHE A 294 4.03 38.90 1.05
N PHE A 295 4.53 39.87 0.28
CA PHE A 295 5.79 39.71 -0.46
C PHE A 295 7.00 39.61 0.46
N ILE A 296 7.03 40.33 1.59
CA ILE A 296 8.11 40.23 2.58
C ILE A 296 8.13 38.85 3.25
N VAL A 297 6.96 38.29 3.60
CA VAL A 297 6.84 36.95 4.17
C VAL A 297 7.24 35.89 3.15
N LEU A 298 6.79 36.02 1.89
CA LEU A 298 7.13 35.10 0.81
C LEU A 298 8.63 35.10 0.52
N ALA A 299 9.26 36.28 0.44
CA ALA A 299 10.70 36.41 0.23
C ALA A 299 11.50 35.82 1.41
N SER A 300 11.05 36.01 2.64
CA SER A 300 11.66 35.43 3.85
C SER A 300 11.55 33.90 3.87
N LEU A 301 10.41 33.35 3.43
CA LEU A 301 10.21 31.91 3.28
C LEU A 301 11.15 31.33 2.22
N ILE A 302 11.26 31.96 1.05
CA ILE A 302 12.14 31.51 -0.04
C ILE A 302 13.61 31.56 0.41
N LEU A 303 14.02 32.63 1.09
CA LEU A 303 15.38 32.77 1.60
C LEU A 303 15.70 31.72 2.67
N SER A 304 14.78 31.45 3.59
CA SER A 304 14.98 30.40 4.61
C SER A 304 15.05 28.99 4.00
N LEU A 305 14.24 28.70 2.97
CA LEU A 305 14.29 27.44 2.22
C LEU A 305 15.59 27.31 1.42
N ALA A 306 16.07 28.39 0.81
CA ALA A 306 17.34 28.39 0.07
C ALA A 306 18.55 28.19 1.00
N ILE A 307 18.58 28.91 2.13
CA ILE A 307 19.61 28.75 3.17
C ILE A 307 19.55 27.34 3.76
N TRP A 308 18.35 26.79 3.99
CA TRP A 308 18.17 25.40 4.39
C TRP A 308 18.74 24.43 3.34
N HIS A 309 18.43 24.61 2.05
CA HIS A 309 18.92 23.69 1.02
C HIS A 309 20.45 23.71 0.89
N VAL A 310 21.07 24.89 1.03
CA VAL A 310 22.53 25.06 0.99
C VAL A 310 23.20 24.49 2.25
N LEU A 311 22.70 24.85 3.44
CA LEU A 311 23.24 24.34 4.70
C LEU A 311 23.02 22.84 4.81
N ASN A 312 21.83 22.35 4.50
CA ASN A 312 21.48 20.94 4.61
C ASN A 312 22.15 20.11 3.50
N GLY A 313 22.44 20.68 2.32
CA GLY A 313 23.27 20.02 1.30
C GLY A 313 24.70 19.75 1.80
N GLN A 314 25.37 20.75 2.39
CA GLN A 314 26.73 20.58 2.93
C GLN A 314 26.75 19.77 4.23
N LEU A 315 25.74 19.96 5.08
CA LEU A 315 25.55 19.21 6.33
C LEU A 315 25.26 17.74 6.01
N MET A 316 24.40 17.42 5.04
CA MET A 316 24.09 16.04 4.64
C MET A 316 25.30 15.31 4.04
N GLN A 317 26.19 15.99 3.31
CA GLN A 317 27.42 15.33 2.85
C GLN A 317 28.36 14.98 4.02
N ARG A 318 28.54 15.90 4.98
CA ARG A 318 29.34 15.67 6.20
C ARG A 318 28.68 14.66 7.15
N PHE A 319 27.36 14.68 7.27
CA PHE A 319 26.59 13.72 8.05
C PHE A 319 26.52 12.36 7.37
N LYS A 320 26.48 12.23 6.05
CA LYS A 320 26.54 10.92 5.39
C LYS A 320 27.89 10.25 5.61
N ALA A 321 28.98 11.04 5.61
CA ALA A 321 30.31 10.57 5.99
C ALA A 321 30.39 10.22 7.50
N ALA A 322 29.85 11.06 8.39
CA ALA A 322 29.89 10.84 9.83
C ALA A 322 28.88 9.80 10.36
N TYR A 323 27.73 9.65 9.72
CA TYR A 323 26.68 8.66 9.99
C TYR A 323 27.13 7.28 9.51
N ASN A 324 27.68 7.17 8.29
CA ASN A 324 28.28 5.90 7.85
C ASN A 324 29.43 5.44 8.77
N GLN A 325 30.13 6.36 9.44
CA GLN A 325 31.13 6.01 10.46
C GLN A 325 30.54 5.72 11.86
N LYS A 326 29.53 6.48 12.32
CA LYS A 326 28.99 6.39 13.70
C LYS A 326 27.78 5.49 13.88
N THR A 327 27.14 5.04 12.80
CA THR A 327 26.03 4.07 12.84
C THR A 327 26.36 2.78 12.12
N LEU A 328 27.61 2.32 12.16
CA LEU A 328 27.84 0.88 12.08
C LEU A 328 27.15 0.27 13.32
N PRO A 329 26.26 -0.73 13.18
CA PRO A 329 25.81 -1.49 14.35
C PRO A 329 27.05 -1.96 15.11
N LEU A 330 27.04 -1.88 16.45
CA LEU A 330 28.12 -2.46 17.26
C LEU A 330 28.08 -3.97 17.06
N VAL A 331 28.83 -4.45 16.07
CA VAL A 331 28.98 -5.86 15.76
C VAL A 331 30.17 -6.40 16.55
N HIS A 332 29.92 -7.48 17.28
CA HIS A 332 30.94 -8.17 18.06
C HIS A 332 31.19 -9.55 17.48
N CYS A 333 32.44 -10.00 17.57
CA CYS A 333 32.88 -11.32 17.18
C CYS A 333 32.18 -12.36 18.07
N GLU A 334 31.64 -13.43 17.46
CA GLU A 334 31.00 -14.51 18.22
C GLU A 334 31.99 -15.24 19.15
N ASN A 335 33.27 -15.33 18.75
CA ASN A 335 34.28 -16.09 19.47
C ASN A 335 34.89 -15.33 20.67
N CYS A 336 35.40 -14.10 20.46
CA CYS A 336 36.05 -13.32 21.53
C CYS A 336 35.18 -12.22 22.14
N ARG A 337 33.98 -11.97 21.59
CA ARG A 337 33.08 -10.87 21.99
C ARG A 337 33.66 -9.46 21.84
N ASP A 338 34.83 -9.31 21.22
CA ASP A 338 35.41 -8.01 20.88
C ASP A 338 34.83 -7.47 19.56
N ARG A 339 35.04 -6.19 19.29
CA ARG A 339 34.55 -5.49 18.10
C ARG A 339 35.22 -6.01 16.84
N ILE A 340 34.42 -6.12 15.78
CA ILE A 340 34.93 -6.39 14.43
C ILE A 340 34.98 -5.11 13.60
N TYR A 341 35.93 -5.05 12.67
CA TYR A 341 36.17 -3.86 11.84
C TYR A 341 35.84 -4.16 10.37
N PRO A 342 35.21 -3.21 9.65
CA PRO A 342 34.94 -3.38 8.23
C PRO A 342 36.26 -3.38 7.43
N LEU A 343 36.35 -4.28 6.46
CA LEU A 343 37.45 -4.30 5.48
C LEU A 343 37.18 -3.31 4.35
N ASP A 344 38.25 -2.76 3.77
CA ASP A 344 38.14 -1.90 2.60
C ASP A 344 37.71 -2.70 1.36
N SER A 345 37.01 -2.04 0.43
CA SER A 345 36.46 -2.71 -0.76
C SER A 345 37.51 -3.35 -1.68
N LYS A 346 38.78 -2.90 -1.64
CA LYS A 346 39.87 -3.51 -2.42
C LYS A 346 40.30 -4.82 -1.79
N THR A 347 40.54 -4.84 -0.48
CA THR A 347 40.85 -6.05 0.28
C THR A 347 39.71 -7.07 0.20
N VAL A 348 38.45 -6.62 0.28
CA VAL A 348 37.28 -7.48 0.03
C VAL A 348 37.38 -8.13 -1.35
N GLY A 349 37.74 -7.39 -2.40
CA GLY A 349 37.87 -7.95 -3.74
C GLY A 349 38.91 -9.08 -3.86
N LEU A 350 39.96 -9.07 -3.04
CA LEU A 350 41.04 -10.06 -3.05
C LEU A 350 40.66 -11.37 -2.35
N ILE A 351 39.79 -11.29 -1.33
CA ILE A 351 39.34 -12.46 -0.55
C ILE A 351 38.13 -13.18 -1.18
N LEU A 352 37.43 -12.55 -2.13
CA LEU A 352 36.28 -13.16 -2.80
C LEU A 352 36.70 -14.39 -3.61
N SER A 353 35.87 -15.43 -3.57
CA SER A 353 36.03 -16.58 -4.47
C SER A 353 35.85 -16.19 -5.93
N LYS A 354 36.37 -16.98 -6.87
CA LYS A 354 36.23 -16.71 -8.32
C LYS A 354 34.77 -16.44 -8.75
N PRO A 355 33.75 -17.23 -8.32
CA PRO A 355 32.35 -16.93 -8.60
C PRO A 355 31.86 -15.58 -8.08
N GLN A 356 32.25 -15.21 -6.85
CA GLN A 356 31.85 -13.96 -6.22
C GLN A 356 32.50 -12.74 -6.89
N GLN A 357 33.77 -12.86 -7.30
CA GLN A 357 34.44 -11.81 -8.07
C GLN A 357 33.72 -11.54 -9.40
N ILE A 358 33.23 -12.59 -10.05
CA ILE A 358 32.46 -12.47 -11.30
C ILE A 358 31.10 -11.83 -11.02
N ALA A 359 30.37 -12.25 -9.99
CA ALA A 359 29.10 -11.62 -9.58
C ALA A 359 29.27 -10.12 -9.25
N LYS A 360 30.34 -9.75 -8.52
CA LYS A 360 30.71 -8.35 -8.25
C LYS A 360 30.99 -7.57 -9.54
N ARG A 361 31.74 -8.17 -10.48
CA ARG A 361 32.08 -7.55 -11.78
C ARG A 361 30.85 -7.36 -12.65
N LEU A 362 29.90 -8.29 -12.61
CA LEU A 362 28.61 -8.19 -13.31
C LEU A 362 27.67 -7.17 -12.65
N GLY A 363 27.99 -6.66 -11.46
CA GLY A 363 27.15 -5.75 -10.70
C GLY A 363 25.87 -6.39 -10.15
N THR A 364 25.83 -7.73 -10.06
CA THR A 364 24.64 -8.46 -9.61
C THR A 364 24.62 -8.62 -8.09
N THR A 365 25.79 -8.59 -7.44
CA THR A 365 25.91 -8.75 -5.98
C THR A 365 27.04 -7.87 -5.46
N THR A 366 26.75 -7.08 -4.43
CA THR A 366 27.76 -6.33 -3.69
C THR A 366 28.17 -7.11 -2.45
N TYR A 367 29.45 -7.06 -2.11
CA TYR A 367 30.00 -7.80 -0.97
C TYR A 367 30.61 -6.84 0.03
N GLU A 368 30.29 -7.05 1.30
CA GLU A 368 30.88 -6.36 2.44
C GLU A 368 31.52 -7.41 3.35
N ALA A 369 32.70 -7.11 3.90
CA ALA A 369 33.36 -8.01 4.84
C ALA A 369 33.84 -7.30 6.10
N TRP A 370 33.88 -8.05 7.21
CA TRP A 370 34.42 -7.60 8.49
C TRP A 370 35.44 -8.62 9.02
N HIS A 371 36.42 -8.16 9.78
CA HIS A 371 37.41 -9.03 10.43
C HIS A 371 37.56 -8.70 11.92
N CYS A 372 37.93 -9.70 12.70
CA CYS A 372 38.25 -9.55 14.12
C CYS A 372 39.78 -9.53 14.28
N PRO A 373 40.38 -8.44 14.80
CA PRO A 373 41.84 -8.35 14.93
C PRO A 373 42.41 -9.28 16.00
N ILE A 374 41.58 -9.81 16.91
CA ILE A 374 42.02 -10.69 18.00
C ILE A 374 41.96 -12.17 17.58
N CYS A 375 40.89 -12.58 16.90
CA CYS A 375 40.70 -13.98 16.53
C CYS A 375 41.39 -14.36 15.22
N VAL A 376 41.73 -13.39 14.38
CA VAL A 376 42.17 -13.60 12.99
C VAL A 376 43.46 -12.83 12.79
N SER A 377 44.58 -13.55 12.73
CA SER A 377 45.91 -12.96 12.51
C SER A 377 46.21 -12.72 11.03
N GLU A 378 45.56 -13.46 10.12
CA GLU A 378 45.72 -13.33 8.67
C GLU A 378 44.35 -13.25 7.98
N ILE A 379 44.19 -12.30 7.05
CA ILE A 379 42.92 -12.05 6.37
C ILE A 379 42.76 -13.08 5.23
N ALA A 380 42.16 -14.22 5.55
CA ALA A 380 41.78 -15.27 4.60
C ALA A 380 40.26 -15.33 4.42
N SER A 381 39.79 -15.86 3.28
CA SER A 381 38.37 -15.88 2.89
C SER A 381 37.45 -16.66 3.85
N ASP A 382 38.01 -17.60 4.60
CA ASP A 382 37.33 -18.46 5.57
C ASP A 382 37.31 -17.87 7.00
N GLN A 383 38.11 -16.82 7.25
CA GLN A 383 38.26 -16.19 8.57
C GLN A 383 37.62 -14.79 8.64
N VAL A 384 36.93 -14.37 7.58
CA VAL A 384 36.28 -13.07 7.47
C VAL A 384 34.77 -13.22 7.40
N TYR A 385 34.06 -12.31 8.04
CA TYR A 385 32.61 -12.26 8.01
C TYR A 385 32.18 -11.65 6.69
N LEU A 386 31.79 -12.46 5.71
CA LEU A 386 31.40 -12.00 4.37
C LEU A 386 29.88 -11.95 4.21
N VAL A 387 29.35 -10.80 3.80
CA VAL A 387 27.92 -10.59 3.51
C VAL A 387 27.75 -10.28 2.04
N ALA A 388 26.91 -11.08 1.37
CA ALA A 388 26.49 -10.87 0.00
C ALA A 388 25.14 -10.12 -0.04
N LYS A 389 25.10 -9.01 -0.77
CA LYS A 389 23.91 -8.17 -0.97
C LYS A 389 23.51 -8.21 -2.45
N PRO A 390 22.53 -9.04 -2.83
CA PRO A 390 22.09 -9.11 -4.22
C PRO A 390 21.40 -7.80 -4.62
N GLU A 391 21.78 -7.24 -5.78
CA GLU A 391 21.12 -6.06 -6.34
C GLU A 391 19.90 -6.49 -7.17
N LYS A 392 18.75 -5.81 -7.01
CA LYS A 392 17.52 -6.06 -7.78
C LYS A 392 17.60 -5.61 -9.25
N ARG A 393 18.79 -5.56 -9.86
CA ARG A 393 18.96 -5.16 -11.26
C ARG A 393 18.81 -6.41 -12.15
N ALA A 394 17.73 -6.39 -12.92
CA ALA A 394 17.18 -7.48 -13.71
C ALA A 394 18.14 -8.07 -14.78
N ASN A 395 17.90 -9.34 -15.14
CA ASN A 395 18.49 -10.18 -16.20
C ASN A 395 19.54 -11.23 -15.80
N PHE A 396 19.86 -11.37 -14.51
CA PHE A 396 20.71 -12.48 -14.03
C PHE A 396 19.99 -13.33 -12.98
N SER A 397 20.17 -14.64 -13.05
CA SER A 397 19.62 -15.61 -12.08
C SER A 397 20.73 -16.39 -11.36
N GLU A 398 20.37 -17.03 -10.25
CA GLU A 398 21.28 -17.86 -9.47
C GLU A 398 21.70 -19.13 -10.24
N CYS A 399 22.99 -19.45 -10.22
CA CYS A 399 23.53 -20.66 -10.84
C CYS A 399 23.44 -21.85 -9.88
N PRO A 400 22.91 -23.03 -10.29
CA PRO A 400 22.84 -24.20 -9.42
C PRO A 400 24.22 -24.80 -9.11
N THR A 401 25.22 -24.58 -9.96
CA THR A 401 26.58 -25.12 -9.78
C THR A 401 27.46 -24.24 -8.92
N CYS A 402 27.52 -22.92 -9.20
CA CYS A 402 28.39 -22.00 -8.46
C CYS A 402 27.66 -21.15 -7.40
N GLN A 403 26.34 -21.29 -7.26
CA GLN A 403 25.49 -20.65 -6.24
C GLN A 403 25.59 -19.11 -6.19
N GLU A 404 25.91 -18.47 -7.31
CA GLU A 404 26.01 -17.02 -7.45
C GLU A 404 25.13 -16.51 -8.60
N PHE A 405 24.69 -15.24 -8.53
CA PHE A 405 23.85 -14.58 -9.53
C PHE A 405 24.65 -14.25 -10.80
N THR A 406 24.92 -15.27 -11.60
CA THR A 406 25.82 -15.22 -12.76
C THR A 406 25.23 -15.87 -14.02
N VAL A 407 24.01 -16.41 -13.96
CA VAL A 407 23.34 -17.01 -15.12
C VAL A 407 22.67 -15.92 -15.94
N LYS A 408 23.00 -15.88 -17.24
CA LYS A 408 22.37 -15.00 -18.22
C LYS A 408 21.52 -15.82 -19.18
N ASP A 409 20.30 -15.37 -19.40
CA ASP A 409 19.38 -15.98 -20.34
C ASP A 409 19.54 -15.35 -21.73
N THR A 410 19.61 -16.19 -22.76
CA THR A 410 19.61 -15.80 -24.17
C THR A 410 18.52 -16.57 -24.89
N LYS A 411 17.77 -15.91 -25.77
CA LYS A 411 16.71 -16.53 -26.57
C LYS A 411 17.12 -16.53 -28.03
N ARG A 412 16.89 -17.64 -28.71
CA ARG A 412 17.08 -17.79 -30.16
C ARG A 412 15.80 -18.39 -30.75
N VAL A 413 15.32 -17.84 -31.85
CA VAL A 413 14.24 -18.46 -32.63
C VAL A 413 14.86 -19.55 -33.51
N ILE A 414 14.30 -20.77 -33.46
CA ILE A 414 14.67 -21.90 -34.32
C ILE A 414 13.80 -21.86 -35.58
N THR A 415 12.49 -21.79 -35.37
CA THR A 415 11.49 -21.72 -36.44
C THR A 415 10.56 -20.57 -36.13
N GLU A 416 10.40 -19.66 -37.09
CA GLU A 416 9.49 -18.53 -36.95
C GLU A 416 8.04 -18.99 -36.85
N ALA A 417 7.25 -18.30 -36.02
CA ALA A 417 5.82 -18.52 -35.96
C ALA A 417 5.14 -17.93 -37.21
N THR A 418 4.12 -18.62 -37.70
CA THR A 418 3.27 -18.16 -38.81
C THR A 418 1.82 -18.05 -38.33
N TYR A 419 0.92 -17.53 -39.16
CA TYR A 419 -0.51 -17.46 -38.81
C TYR A 419 -1.19 -18.83 -38.68
N SER A 420 -0.65 -19.86 -39.35
CA SER A 420 -1.19 -21.22 -39.36
C SER A 420 -0.44 -22.21 -38.48
N HIS A 421 0.83 -21.96 -38.15
CA HIS A 421 1.66 -22.85 -37.34
C HIS A 421 2.45 -22.09 -36.27
N SER A 422 2.51 -22.65 -35.06
CA SER A 422 3.38 -22.17 -33.99
C SER A 422 4.85 -22.28 -34.38
N GLY A 423 5.66 -21.33 -33.91
CA GLY A 423 7.11 -21.38 -34.05
C GLY A 423 7.77 -22.16 -32.91
N GLU A 424 9.07 -22.34 -33.01
CA GLU A 424 9.90 -22.91 -31.96
C GLU A 424 11.05 -21.97 -31.61
N GLY A 425 11.25 -21.74 -30.32
CA GLY A 425 12.39 -21.02 -29.77
C GLY A 425 13.23 -21.90 -28.87
N GLU A 426 14.49 -21.54 -28.70
CA GLU A 426 15.41 -22.10 -27.72
C GLU A 426 15.86 -21.01 -26.75
N LYS A 427 15.64 -21.24 -25.46
CA LYS A 427 16.18 -20.44 -24.37
C LYS A 427 17.44 -21.13 -23.87
N THR A 428 18.59 -20.47 -24.04
CA THR A 428 19.86 -20.92 -23.47
C THR A 428 20.18 -20.14 -22.21
N ARG A 429 20.26 -20.86 -21.09
CA ARG A 429 20.74 -20.35 -19.80
C ARG A 429 22.22 -20.65 -19.69
N LYS A 430 23.08 -19.63 -19.69
CA LYS A 430 24.53 -19.81 -19.60
C LYS A 430 25.08 -19.06 -18.39
N CYS A 431 25.78 -19.79 -17.52
CA CYS A 431 26.54 -19.20 -16.44
C CYS A 431 27.77 -18.45 -17.00
N GLN A 432 28.02 -17.24 -16.49
CA GLN A 432 29.21 -16.47 -16.84
C GLN A 432 30.44 -16.87 -16.00
N CYS A 433 30.27 -17.74 -15.01
CA CYS A 433 31.33 -18.19 -14.12
C CYS A 433 31.81 -19.62 -14.38
N CYS A 434 30.90 -20.56 -14.66
CA CYS A 434 31.21 -21.98 -14.81
C CYS A 434 30.59 -22.55 -16.10
N ASP A 435 30.86 -23.83 -16.36
CA ASP A 435 30.38 -24.52 -17.57
C ASP A 435 28.88 -24.86 -17.55
N PHE A 436 28.14 -24.38 -16.54
CA PHE A 436 26.69 -24.56 -16.50
C PHE A 436 26.04 -23.93 -17.74
N LYS A 437 25.44 -24.80 -18.54
CA LYS A 437 24.65 -24.45 -19.70
C LYS A 437 23.44 -25.34 -19.74
N ASP A 438 22.28 -24.71 -19.80
CA ASP A 438 21.02 -25.39 -19.96
C ASP A 438 20.28 -24.82 -21.17
N LYS A 439 19.59 -25.70 -21.90
CA LYS A 439 18.87 -25.37 -23.12
C LYS A 439 17.46 -25.90 -22.99
N GLU A 440 16.52 -24.98 -23.03
CA GLU A 440 15.10 -25.29 -22.95
C GLU A 440 14.44 -24.84 -24.25
N ARG A 441 13.77 -25.75 -24.95
CA ARG A 441 12.92 -25.37 -26.07
C ARG A 441 11.60 -24.85 -25.54
N TYR A 442 11.11 -23.78 -26.15
CA TYR A 442 9.80 -23.22 -25.87
C TYR A 442 9.04 -23.02 -27.18
N THR A 443 7.74 -23.19 -27.12
CA THR A 443 6.86 -22.96 -28.26
C THR A 443 6.58 -21.47 -28.37
N ILE A 444 6.80 -20.92 -29.57
CA ILE A 444 6.42 -19.55 -29.89
C ILE A 444 4.97 -19.64 -30.38
N PRO A 445 4.01 -18.96 -29.74
CA PRO A 445 2.63 -18.94 -30.20
C PRO A 445 2.55 -18.57 -31.68
N ARG A 446 1.62 -19.20 -32.42
CA ARG A 446 1.33 -18.81 -33.81
C ARG A 446 0.97 -17.32 -33.85
N LEU A 447 1.29 -16.65 -34.96
CA LEU A 447 0.91 -15.25 -35.12
C LEU A 447 -0.62 -15.16 -35.20
N GLU A 448 -1.18 -14.23 -34.44
CA GLU A 448 -2.59 -13.87 -34.57
C GLU A 448 -2.67 -12.73 -35.58
N ARG A 449 -3.67 -12.77 -36.47
CA ARG A 449 -3.99 -11.56 -37.24
C ARG A 449 -4.54 -10.60 -36.22
N ASP A 450 -3.96 -9.42 -36.15
CA ASP A 450 -4.61 -8.29 -35.52
C ASP A 450 -5.83 -7.98 -36.40
N ASP A 451 -6.91 -8.75 -36.19
CA ASP A 451 -8.23 -8.25 -36.45
C ASP A 451 -8.39 -7.13 -35.42
N ASP A 452 -8.37 -5.88 -35.87
CA ASP A 452 -8.80 -4.75 -35.07
C ASP A 452 -10.27 -4.97 -34.69
N ASP A 453 -10.48 -5.74 -33.63
CA ASP A 453 -11.44 -5.58 -32.56
C ASP A 453 -11.22 -6.72 -31.54
N ASP A 454 -11.33 -6.36 -30.27
CA ASP A 454 -11.28 -7.21 -29.08
C ASP A 454 -9.90 -7.60 -28.50
N ARG A 455 -9.45 -6.66 -27.66
CA ARG A 455 -8.41 -6.81 -26.63
C ARG A 455 -8.65 -8.03 -25.73
N SER A 456 -7.95 -9.11 -26.06
CA SER A 456 -6.86 -9.71 -25.27
C SER A 456 -7.14 -10.09 -23.80
N SER A 457 -7.15 -11.41 -23.52
CA SER A 457 -6.06 -12.17 -22.87
C SER A 457 -6.10 -12.13 -21.34
N SER A 458 -5.77 -13.16 -20.55
CA SER A 458 -4.95 -14.35 -20.76
C SER A 458 -5.19 -15.30 -19.57
N SER A 459 -5.25 -16.60 -19.84
CA SER A 459 -5.14 -17.64 -18.83
C SER A 459 -3.67 -17.89 -18.49
N PHE A 460 -3.31 -17.92 -17.20
CA PHE A 460 -2.13 -18.63 -16.73
C PHE A 460 -2.55 -19.74 -15.78
N SER A 461 -2.28 -20.98 -16.18
CA SER A 461 -2.27 -22.15 -15.29
C SER A 461 -1.12 -23.05 -15.71
N SER A 462 -0.07 -23.02 -14.91
CA SER A 462 0.97 -24.04 -14.88
C SER A 462 0.55 -25.16 -13.94
N ASN A 463 0.61 -26.39 -14.46
CA ASN A 463 0.45 -27.64 -13.75
C ASN A 463 1.48 -27.82 -12.62
N ARG A 464 1.04 -28.31 -11.45
CA ARG A 464 1.83 -29.24 -10.61
C ARG A 464 0.90 -30.19 -9.87
N SER A 465 1.25 -31.46 -9.97
CA SER A 465 0.53 -32.64 -9.51
C SER A 465 0.76 -32.95 -8.02
N SER A 466 -0.25 -33.63 -7.47
CA SER A 466 -0.23 -34.64 -6.39
C SER A 466 0.22 -34.25 -4.98
N ARG A 467 -0.74 -34.24 -4.04
CA ARG A 467 -0.74 -35.13 -2.87
C ARG A 467 -2.13 -35.18 -2.22
N SER A 468 -2.68 -36.38 -2.21
CA SER A 468 -3.79 -36.84 -1.39
C SER A 468 -3.39 -36.84 0.09
N SER A 469 -4.19 -36.15 0.91
CA SER A 469 -4.26 -36.36 2.37
C SER A 469 -5.70 -36.18 2.80
N SER A 470 -6.39 -37.29 2.99
CA SER A 470 -7.61 -37.41 3.76
C SER A 470 -7.38 -36.96 5.20
N SER A 471 -8.15 -36.00 5.68
CA SER A 471 -8.44 -35.85 7.10
C SER A 471 -9.85 -35.28 7.28
N SER A 472 -10.72 -36.20 7.66
CA SER A 472 -12.03 -35.98 8.25
C SER A 472 -11.94 -35.01 9.43
N ARG A 473 -12.85 -34.02 9.49
CA ARG A 473 -13.41 -33.52 10.75
C ARG A 473 -14.67 -32.67 10.53
N ARG A 474 -15.75 -33.27 11.03
CA ARG A 474 -16.83 -32.68 11.85
C ARG A 474 -17.77 -31.67 11.18
N ARG A 475 -18.95 -32.22 10.89
CA ARG A 475 -20.25 -31.55 11.00
C ARG A 475 -20.31 -30.69 12.27
N SER A 476 -20.61 -29.42 12.07
CA SER A 476 -21.32 -28.58 13.01
C SER A 476 -22.46 -27.95 12.23
N SER A 477 -23.63 -28.54 12.37
CA SER A 477 -24.90 -27.99 11.89
C SER A 477 -25.22 -26.72 12.66
N SER A 478 -25.12 -25.57 12.00
CA SER A 478 -25.78 -24.35 12.41
C SER A 478 -26.81 -23.98 11.34
N SER A 479 -28.07 -24.20 11.69
CA SER A 479 -29.25 -23.70 10.99
C SER A 479 -29.17 -22.18 10.89
N ARG A 480 -28.84 -21.66 9.70
CA ARG A 480 -29.03 -20.25 9.36
C ARG A 480 -30.04 -20.15 8.24
N ARG A 481 -31.04 -19.30 8.50
CA ARG A 481 -32.24 -19.05 7.69
C ARG A 481 -31.83 -18.77 6.24
N SER A 482 -32.44 -19.51 5.33
CA SER A 482 -32.35 -19.28 3.89
C SER A 482 -33.08 -17.98 3.55
N SER A 483 -32.35 -16.87 3.52
CA SER A 483 -32.79 -15.67 2.80
C SER A 483 -32.36 -15.86 1.35
N GLY A 484 -33.31 -16.21 0.49
CA GLY A 484 -33.07 -16.45 -0.94
C GLY A 484 -32.74 -15.15 -1.67
N GLY A 485 -31.45 -14.88 -1.84
CA GLY A 485 -30.94 -13.75 -2.63
C GLY A 485 -30.28 -14.18 -3.94
N GLY A 486 -29.95 -13.19 -4.78
CA GLY A 486 -29.26 -13.39 -6.06
C GLY A 486 -27.84 -13.94 -5.92
N ARG A 487 -27.34 -14.56 -6.99
CA ARG A 487 -25.97 -15.12 -7.07
C ARG A 487 -25.18 -14.47 -8.19
N SER A 488 -23.88 -14.29 -7.97
CA SER A 488 -22.91 -13.90 -8.99
C SER A 488 -21.84 -14.98 -9.20
N ARG A 489 -21.36 -15.10 -10.44
CA ARG A 489 -20.23 -15.94 -10.85
C ARG A 489 -18.91 -15.16 -10.98
N GLY A 490 -18.86 -13.91 -10.52
CA GLY A 490 -17.69 -13.03 -10.71
C GLY A 490 -17.83 -12.05 -11.89
N GLY A 491 -19.05 -11.79 -12.38
CA GLY A 491 -19.31 -10.90 -13.52
C GLY A 491 -19.11 -9.42 -13.20
N GLY A 492 -19.24 -8.56 -14.21
CA GLY A 492 -19.06 -7.11 -14.10
C GLY A 492 -17.65 -6.63 -14.47
N GLY A 493 -17.15 -5.58 -13.82
CA GLY A 493 -15.92 -4.89 -14.22
C GLY A 493 -15.35 -4.03 -13.10
N GLY A 494 -14.09 -3.63 -13.22
CA GLY A 494 -13.36 -2.95 -12.15
C GLY A 494 -12.13 -2.19 -12.64
N GLY A 495 -11.56 -1.37 -11.79
CA GLY A 495 -10.45 -0.48 -12.17
C GLY A 495 -9.69 0.09 -10.98
N SER A 496 -8.44 0.46 -11.24
CA SER A 496 -7.58 1.15 -10.27
C SER A 496 -7.36 2.60 -10.68
N TRP A 497 -7.15 3.49 -9.68
CA TRP A 497 -6.92 4.92 -9.92
C TRP A 497 -5.65 5.48 -9.28
#